data_AF-R7UPW6-F1
#
_entry.id   AF-R7UPW6-F1
#
_cell.length_a   1.000
_cell.length_b   1.000
_cell.length_c   1.000
_cell.angle_alpha   90.00
_cell.angle_beta   90.00
_cell.angle_gamma   90.00
#
_symmetry.space_group_name_H-M   'P 1'
#
loop_
_entity.id
_entity.type
_entity.pdbx_description
1 polymer ?
#
loop_
_entity_poly.entity_id
_entity_poly.type
_entity_poly.pdbx_seq_one_letter_code
_entity_poly.pdbx_strand_id
1 'polypeptide(L)'
;MRGALWLTFLLFQDEKHAINGRPSWKLRFIPPADPFVLCLYNSVVAEPPFQAVYQMKGEQQVNLQLQLKKNAFVPNHFEYFEVQMPFMHRGCITRVISTPAHGSVHLSVDKKTFIWKIGTKFPGKSLDLSLEAVLHFEKYSPNPLPREDPTDEASLVAYAQIVFKVPSFAVSGLTLDPKLVEVMPITKCKVNT
;
A
#
# COMPACT_ATOMS: atom_id res chain seq x y z
N MET A 1 27.92 34.71 -13.44
CA MET A 1 26.74 35.44 -12.94
C MET A 1 25.68 34.43 -12.56
N ARG A 2 25.24 34.39 -11.29
CA ARG A 2 24.30 33.40 -10.76
C ARG A 2 22.88 33.83 -11.09
N GLY A 3 22.27 33.22 -12.10
CA GLY A 3 20.86 33.43 -12.43
C GLY A 3 19.98 32.53 -11.58
N ALA A 4 19.27 33.10 -10.61
CA ALA A 4 18.19 32.41 -9.90
C ALA A 4 16.97 32.30 -10.83
N LEU A 5 16.50 31.08 -11.08
CA LEU A 5 15.23 30.80 -11.75
C LEU A 5 14.13 30.55 -10.70
N TRP A 6 12.92 31.05 -10.95
CA TRP A 6 11.90 31.26 -9.93
C TRP A 6 10.79 30.19 -9.92
N LEU A 7 9.88 30.39 -8.97
CA LEU A 7 8.98 29.46 -8.31
C LEU A 7 7.98 28.68 -9.19
N THR A 8 7.61 27.50 -8.69
CA THR A 8 6.53 26.61 -9.16
C THR A 8 5.29 26.79 -8.27
N PHE A 9 4.09 26.88 -8.84
CA PHE A 9 2.83 26.91 -8.09
C PHE A 9 2.18 25.53 -8.04
N LEU A 10 1.68 25.08 -6.89
CA LEU A 10 0.75 23.94 -6.81
C LEU A 10 -0.59 24.43 -6.25
N LEU A 11 -1.67 24.17 -6.99
CA LEU A 11 -3.02 24.29 -6.47
C LEU A 11 -3.48 22.92 -5.97
N PHE A 12 -3.87 22.83 -4.70
CA PHE A 12 -4.53 21.66 -4.13
C PHE A 12 -6.04 21.93 -4.20
N GLN A 13 -6.78 21.13 -4.97
CA GLN A 13 -8.23 21.25 -5.04
C GLN A 13 -8.87 20.06 -4.30
N ASP A 14 -9.55 20.35 -3.19
CA ASP A 14 -10.47 19.42 -2.53
C ASP A 14 -11.82 19.52 -3.25
N GLU A 15 -12.20 18.48 -3.99
CA GLU A 15 -13.46 18.45 -4.75
C GLU A 15 -14.71 18.59 -3.87
N LYS A 16 -14.60 18.43 -2.54
CA LYS A 16 -15.76 18.51 -1.64
C LYS A 16 -16.13 19.91 -1.15
N HIS A 17 -15.33 20.95 -1.44
CA HIS A 17 -15.57 22.31 -0.89
C HIS A 17 -15.33 23.47 -1.87
N ALA A 18 -15.56 23.26 -3.17
CA ALA A 18 -15.61 24.38 -4.12
C ALA A 18 -16.99 25.06 -4.11
N ILE A 19 -17.30 25.77 -3.02
CA ILE A 19 -18.45 26.69 -2.95
C ILE A 19 -18.08 27.93 -2.14
N ASN A 20 -18.20 29.09 -2.80
CA ASN A 20 -18.28 30.45 -2.24
C ASN A 20 -16.98 31.09 -1.71
N GLY A 21 -16.29 31.83 -2.59
CA GLY A 21 -15.48 33.01 -2.21
C GLY A 21 -14.25 32.80 -1.33
N ARG A 22 -13.77 31.58 -1.15
CA ARG A 22 -12.54 31.32 -0.38
C ARG A 22 -11.29 31.68 -1.19
N PRO A 23 -10.25 32.26 -0.55
CA PRO A 23 -9.00 32.57 -1.24
C PRO A 23 -8.36 31.29 -1.79
N SER A 24 -7.93 31.31 -3.05
CA SER A 24 -7.11 30.24 -3.62
C SER A 24 -5.80 30.15 -2.83
N TRP A 25 -5.59 29.06 -2.10
CA TRP A 25 -4.29 28.81 -1.46
C TRP A 25 -3.26 28.52 -2.53
N LYS A 26 -2.26 29.40 -2.63
CA LYS A 26 -1.14 29.26 -3.58
C LYS A 26 0.12 28.89 -2.81
N LEU A 27 0.67 27.72 -3.08
CA LEU A 27 2.00 27.35 -2.59
C LEU A 27 3.07 27.97 -3.50
N ARG A 28 4.02 28.69 -2.90
CA ARG A 28 5.10 29.40 -3.57
C ARG A 28 6.43 28.99 -2.95
N PHE A 29 7.33 28.43 -3.74
CA PHE A 29 8.67 28.02 -3.29
C PHE A 29 9.68 28.04 -4.44
N ILE A 30 10.97 28.20 -4.12
CA ILE A 30 12.07 28.04 -5.07
C ILE A 30 12.60 26.61 -4.90
N PRO A 31 12.43 25.71 -5.90
CA PRO A 31 12.92 24.33 -5.77
C PRO A 31 14.45 24.32 -5.60
N PRO A 32 14.98 23.48 -4.69
CA PRO A 32 16.35 23.00 -4.77
C PRO A 32 16.66 22.39 -6.15
N ALA A 33 17.95 22.31 -6.50
CA ALA A 33 18.38 21.63 -7.73
C ALA A 33 18.13 20.10 -7.66
N ASP A 34 18.17 19.55 -6.45
CA ASP A 34 17.94 18.14 -6.19
C ASP A 34 16.47 17.84 -5.86
N PRO A 35 16.00 16.59 -6.06
CA PRO A 35 14.68 16.17 -5.64
C PRO A 35 14.43 16.47 -4.16
N PHE A 36 13.28 17.05 -3.85
CA PHE A 36 12.91 17.43 -2.50
C PHE A 36 11.42 17.19 -2.26
N VAL A 37 11.06 16.96 -0.99
CA VAL A 37 9.65 16.84 -0.59
C VAL A 37 9.07 18.25 -0.48
N LEU A 38 8.14 18.57 -1.37
CA LEU A 38 7.51 19.89 -1.39
C LEU A 38 6.47 20.07 -0.30
N CYS A 39 5.60 19.08 -0.10
CA CYS A 39 4.53 19.16 0.89
C CYS A 39 4.21 17.77 1.44
N LEU A 40 3.97 17.71 2.74
CA LEU A 40 3.39 16.57 3.43
C LEU A 40 2.00 16.98 3.90
N TYR A 41 1.01 16.14 3.62
CA TYR A 41 -0.36 16.38 4.02
C TYR A 41 -0.96 15.11 4.63
N ASN A 42 -1.93 15.32 5.51
CA ASN A 42 -2.77 14.26 6.04
C ASN A 42 -4.19 14.50 5.55
N SER A 43 -4.92 13.44 5.25
CA SER A 43 -6.32 13.50 4.85
C SER A 43 -7.10 12.39 5.52
N VAL A 44 -8.37 12.65 5.82
CA VAL A 44 -9.29 11.64 6.33
C VAL A 44 -9.98 11.01 5.13
N VAL A 45 -9.81 9.70 4.98
CA VAL A 45 -10.47 8.94 3.92
C VAL A 45 -11.77 8.37 4.47
N ALA A 46 -12.87 8.58 3.76
CA ALA A 46 -14.20 8.12 4.18
C ALA A 46 -14.33 6.58 4.18
N GLU A 47 -13.76 5.92 3.16
CA GLU A 47 -13.80 4.46 3.02
C GLU A 47 -12.40 3.91 2.68
N PRO A 48 -12.00 2.77 3.26
CA PRO A 48 -10.71 2.17 2.94
C PRO A 48 -10.69 1.69 1.48
N PRO A 49 -9.53 1.79 0.78
CA PRO A 49 -9.41 1.38 -0.61
C PRO A 49 -9.56 -0.15 -0.80
N PHE A 50 -9.23 -0.92 0.24
CA PHE A 50 -9.33 -2.38 0.25
C PHE A 50 -9.83 -2.86 1.61
N GLN A 51 -10.51 -3.98 1.60
CA GLN A 51 -10.93 -4.71 2.79
C GLN A 51 -10.45 -6.15 2.65
N ALA A 52 -9.97 -6.74 3.74
CA ALA A 52 -9.57 -8.14 3.75
C ALA A 52 -10.11 -8.83 5.00
N VAL A 53 -10.49 -10.09 4.82
CA VAL A 53 -10.89 -11.00 5.90
C VAL A 53 -10.08 -12.26 5.73
N TYR A 54 -9.50 -12.77 6.82
CA TYR A 54 -8.79 -14.04 6.80
C TYR A 54 -9.23 -14.92 7.97
N GLN A 55 -9.13 -16.22 7.78
CA GLN A 55 -9.33 -17.25 8.79
C GLN A 55 -8.15 -18.20 8.77
N MET A 56 -7.71 -18.60 9.97
CA MET A 56 -6.61 -19.55 10.14
C MET A 56 -7.04 -20.64 11.11
N LYS A 57 -6.75 -21.90 10.77
CA LYS A 57 -7.04 -23.05 11.63
C LYS A 57 -5.90 -24.06 11.65
N GLY A 58 -5.46 -24.42 12.86
CA GLY A 58 -4.40 -25.40 13.12
C GLY A 58 -3.13 -24.76 13.70
N GLU A 59 -2.17 -25.61 14.09
CA GLU A 59 -0.91 -25.15 14.71
C GLU A 59 0.31 -25.43 13.83
N GLN A 60 0.70 -26.69 13.69
CA GLN A 60 1.86 -27.07 12.88
C GLN A 60 1.55 -27.02 11.37
N GLN A 61 0.30 -27.35 11.03
CA GLN A 61 -0.29 -27.17 9.71
C GLN A 61 -1.42 -26.16 9.86
N VAL A 62 -1.31 -25.00 9.20
CA VAL A 62 -2.32 -23.94 9.25
C VAL A 62 -3.07 -23.92 7.93
N ASN A 63 -4.37 -24.13 7.99
CA ASN A 63 -5.28 -23.87 6.88
C ASN A 63 -5.63 -22.39 6.91
N LEU A 64 -5.22 -21.66 5.88
CA LEU A 64 -5.44 -20.24 5.67
C LEU A 64 -6.50 -20.06 4.59
N GLN A 65 -7.56 -19.32 4.92
CA GLN A 65 -8.51 -18.79 3.96
C GLN A 65 -8.43 -17.27 4.00
N LEU A 66 -8.28 -16.64 2.84
CA LEU A 66 -8.17 -15.18 2.73
C LEU A 66 -9.12 -14.68 1.66
N GLN A 67 -9.84 -13.63 1.97
CA GLN A 67 -10.76 -12.92 1.08
C GLN A 67 -10.37 -11.46 1.05
N LEU A 68 -10.27 -10.90 -0.15
CA LEU A 68 -9.84 -9.54 -0.41
C LEU A 68 -10.88 -8.86 -1.30
N LYS A 69 -11.30 -7.67 -0.91
CA LYS A 69 -12.25 -6.83 -1.64
C LYS A 69 -11.63 -5.48 -1.94
N LYS A 70 -11.68 -5.07 -3.21
CA LYS A 70 -11.30 -3.75 -3.68
C LYS A 70 -12.53 -2.84 -3.72
N ASN A 71 -12.39 -1.60 -3.26
CA ASN A 71 -13.44 -0.61 -3.43
C ASN A 71 -13.60 -0.23 -4.92
N ALA A 72 -14.82 0.10 -5.36
CA ALA A 72 -15.11 0.46 -6.74
C ALA A 72 -14.34 1.71 -7.20
N PHE A 73 -14.06 2.67 -6.30
CA PHE A 73 -13.34 3.89 -6.65
C PHE A 73 -11.85 3.66 -6.96
N VAL A 74 -11.28 2.53 -6.53
CA VAL A 74 -9.87 2.24 -6.79
C VAL A 74 -9.68 1.78 -8.23
N PRO A 75 -8.80 2.41 -9.04
CA PRO A 75 -8.50 1.97 -10.39
C PRO A 75 -8.01 0.52 -10.44
N ASN A 76 -8.37 -0.21 -11.49
CA ASN A 76 -7.92 -1.59 -11.68
C ASN A 76 -6.60 -1.66 -12.47
N HIS A 77 -5.60 -0.91 -12.03
CA HIS A 77 -4.27 -0.89 -12.61
C HIS A 77 -3.23 -0.65 -11.52
N PHE A 78 -2.44 -1.67 -11.23
CA PHE A 78 -1.43 -1.68 -10.19
C PHE A 78 -0.05 -1.86 -10.80
N GLU A 79 0.95 -1.18 -10.26
CA GLU A 79 2.34 -1.52 -10.51
C GLU A 79 2.69 -2.82 -9.77
N TYR A 80 2.26 -2.93 -8.51
CA TYR A 80 2.23 -4.17 -7.76
C TYR A 80 1.03 -4.16 -6.79
N PHE A 81 0.55 -5.35 -6.48
CA PHE A 81 -0.44 -5.61 -5.44
C PHE A 81 -0.14 -6.98 -4.81
N GLU A 82 0.10 -6.99 -3.51
CA GLU A 82 0.34 -8.22 -2.75
C GLU A 82 -0.20 -8.14 -1.32
N VAL A 83 -0.50 -9.31 -0.76
CA VAL A 83 -0.84 -9.47 0.65
C VAL A 83 0.30 -10.20 1.32
N GLN A 84 0.84 -9.62 2.39
CA GLN A 84 1.91 -10.21 3.19
C GLN A 84 1.38 -10.59 4.57
N MET A 85 1.69 -11.79 5.02
CA MET A 85 1.31 -12.30 6.34
C MET A 85 2.56 -12.83 7.06
N PRO A 86 3.14 -12.05 7.99
CA PRO A 86 4.30 -12.46 8.77
C PRO A 86 3.91 -13.42 9.90
N PHE A 87 4.65 -14.51 10.04
CA PHE A 87 4.49 -15.55 11.07
C PHE A 87 5.72 -15.58 12.00
N MET A 88 5.98 -14.47 12.69
CA MET A 88 7.20 -14.30 13.51
C MET A 88 7.25 -15.24 14.73
N HIS A 89 6.09 -15.67 15.20
CA HIS A 89 5.94 -16.48 16.41
C HIS A 89 5.93 -17.99 16.12
N ARG A 90 6.16 -18.40 14.87
CA ARG A 90 6.22 -19.80 14.44
C ARG A 90 7.61 -20.15 13.89
N GLY A 91 7.87 -21.44 13.70
CA GLY A 91 9.01 -21.94 12.93
C GLY A 91 9.00 -21.41 11.48
N CYS A 92 10.04 -21.67 10.70
CA CYS A 92 10.01 -21.28 9.28
C CYS A 92 8.90 -22.03 8.54
N ILE A 93 8.32 -21.40 7.52
CA ILE A 93 7.37 -22.06 6.62
C ILE A 93 8.18 -22.99 5.71
N THR A 94 7.98 -24.29 5.87
CA THR A 94 8.69 -25.33 5.10
C THR A 94 8.03 -25.59 3.76
N ARG A 95 6.70 -25.55 3.74
CA ARG A 95 5.91 -25.90 2.57
C ARG A 95 4.62 -25.09 2.56
N VAL A 96 4.22 -24.69 1.37
CA VAL A 96 2.92 -24.09 1.10
C VAL A 96 2.22 -24.92 0.04
N ILE A 97 0.98 -25.30 0.31
CA ILE A 97 0.11 -25.99 -0.65
C ILE A 97 -1.03 -25.03 -0.96
N SER A 98 -1.09 -24.51 -2.17
CA SER A 98 -2.14 -23.60 -2.61
C SER A 98 -2.28 -23.67 -4.13
N THR A 99 -3.52 -23.52 -4.60
CA THR A 99 -3.85 -23.39 -6.03
C THR A 99 -4.64 -22.09 -6.20
N PRO A 100 -3.97 -20.92 -6.12
CA PRO A 100 -4.63 -19.63 -6.25
C PRO A 100 -5.34 -19.52 -7.60
N ALA A 101 -6.62 -19.11 -7.60
CA ALA A 101 -7.32 -18.77 -8.84
C ALA A 101 -6.68 -17.54 -9.52
N HIS A 102 -6.08 -16.65 -8.71
CA HIS A 102 -5.48 -15.40 -9.16
C HIS A 102 -4.15 -15.14 -8.45
N GLY A 103 -3.18 -14.66 -9.21
CA GLY A 103 -1.85 -14.33 -8.69
C GLY A 103 -0.99 -15.56 -8.44
N SER A 104 0.00 -15.41 -7.57
CA SER A 104 0.96 -16.46 -7.19
C SER A 104 1.34 -16.33 -5.72
N VAL A 105 1.78 -17.45 -5.13
CA VAL A 105 2.18 -17.51 -3.72
C VAL A 105 3.69 -17.64 -3.63
N HIS A 106 4.28 -16.86 -2.73
CA HIS A 106 5.72 -16.82 -2.46
C HIS A 106 5.96 -16.83 -0.95
N LEU A 107 7.20 -17.14 -0.58
CA LEU A 107 7.70 -16.94 0.77
C LEU A 107 8.78 -15.87 0.75
N SER A 108 8.90 -15.11 1.84
CA SER A 108 10.07 -14.29 2.08
C SER A 108 11.35 -15.13 2.16
N VAL A 109 12.51 -14.49 2.03
CA VAL A 109 13.82 -15.14 2.03
C VAL A 109 14.07 -15.93 3.33
N ASP A 110 13.64 -15.39 4.47
CA ASP A 110 13.70 -16.03 5.79
C ASP A 110 12.60 -17.10 6.01
N LYS A 111 11.70 -17.28 5.03
CA LYS A 111 10.54 -18.17 5.09
C LYS A 111 9.60 -17.90 6.27
N LYS A 112 9.63 -16.71 6.85
CA LYS A 112 8.73 -16.30 7.95
C LYS A 112 7.48 -15.59 7.48
N THR A 113 7.46 -15.10 6.24
CA THR A 113 6.34 -14.33 5.70
C THR A 113 5.74 -15.04 4.50
N PHE A 114 4.44 -15.28 4.56
CA PHE A 114 3.65 -15.72 3.42
C PHE A 114 3.29 -14.51 2.56
N ILE A 115 3.46 -14.62 1.24
CA ILE A 115 3.21 -13.52 0.31
C ILE A 115 2.29 -14.02 -0.81
N TRP A 116 1.10 -13.43 -0.92
CA TRP A 116 0.22 -13.63 -2.06
C TRP A 116 0.34 -12.44 -3.02
N LYS A 117 0.99 -12.66 -4.17
CA LYS A 117 1.17 -11.66 -5.21
C LYS A 117 0.00 -11.72 -6.19
N ILE A 118 -0.87 -10.73 -6.16
CA ILE A 118 -2.02 -10.62 -7.08
C ILE A 118 -1.55 -10.15 -8.46
N GLY A 119 -0.57 -9.24 -8.50
CA GLY A 119 0.02 -8.73 -9.73
C GLY A 119 -0.49 -7.32 -10.08
N THR A 120 -0.77 -7.07 -11.36
CA THR A 120 -1.01 -5.72 -11.90
C THR A 120 -2.48 -5.36 -12.09
N LYS A 121 -3.41 -6.29 -11.89
CA LYS A 121 -4.86 -6.05 -11.99
C LYS A 121 -5.68 -7.16 -11.32
N PHE A 122 -6.88 -6.81 -10.86
CA PHE A 122 -7.94 -7.75 -10.56
C PHE A 122 -8.52 -8.33 -11.87
N PRO A 123 -8.93 -9.61 -11.86
CA PRO A 123 -9.47 -10.31 -13.02
C PRO A 123 -10.83 -9.76 -13.46
N GLY A 124 -10.97 -9.47 -14.75
CA GLY A 124 -12.24 -9.06 -15.37
C GLY A 124 -12.85 -7.83 -14.69
N LYS A 125 -14.13 -7.96 -14.30
CA LYS A 125 -14.87 -6.95 -13.53
C LYS A 125 -14.95 -7.28 -12.02
N SER A 126 -14.19 -8.27 -11.55
CA SER A 126 -14.26 -8.69 -10.15
C SER A 126 -13.72 -7.59 -9.23
N LEU A 127 -14.42 -7.39 -8.12
CA LEU A 127 -13.94 -6.58 -7.01
C LEU A 127 -13.39 -7.44 -5.88
N ASP A 128 -13.61 -8.75 -5.94
CA ASP A 128 -13.30 -9.69 -4.87
C ASP A 128 -12.33 -10.77 -5.37
N LEU A 129 -11.42 -11.18 -4.50
CA LEU A 129 -10.48 -12.28 -4.71
C LEU A 129 -10.42 -13.14 -3.46
N SER A 130 -10.22 -14.43 -3.65
CA SER A 130 -10.03 -15.37 -2.55
C SER A 130 -8.82 -16.26 -2.77
N LEU A 131 -8.26 -16.73 -1.67
CA LEU A 131 -7.14 -17.64 -1.62
C LEU A 131 -7.34 -18.65 -0.51
N GLU A 132 -7.12 -19.92 -0.83
CA GLU A 132 -6.98 -20.97 0.15
C GLU A 132 -5.56 -21.53 0.08
N ALA A 133 -4.93 -21.69 1.25
CA ALA A 133 -3.58 -22.21 1.36
C ALA A 133 -3.42 -23.07 2.62
N VAL A 134 -2.59 -24.09 2.53
CA VAL A 134 -2.15 -24.89 3.67
C VAL A 134 -0.67 -24.60 3.90
N LEU A 135 -0.35 -24.02 5.05
CA LEU A 135 1.00 -23.68 5.47
C LEU A 135 1.54 -24.74 6.42
N HIS A 136 2.73 -25.27 6.14
CA HIS A 136 3.43 -26.19 7.02
C HIS A 136 4.61 -25.49 7.68
N PHE A 137 4.63 -25.47 9.00
CA PHE A 137 5.71 -24.88 9.79
C PHE A 137 6.69 -25.95 10.26
N GLU A 138 7.96 -25.54 10.42
CA GLU A 138 8.94 -26.35 11.15
C GLU A 138 8.42 -26.64 12.57
N LYS A 139 8.71 -27.84 13.07
CA LYS A 139 8.47 -28.15 14.47
C LYS A 139 9.27 -27.19 15.32
N TYR A 140 8.61 -26.52 16.25
CA TYR A 140 9.28 -25.68 17.23
C TYR A 140 10.26 -26.55 18.03
N SER A 141 11.57 -26.33 17.87
CA SER A 141 12.56 -26.92 18.78
C SER A 141 12.57 -26.07 20.06
N PRO A 142 12.33 -26.65 21.25
CA PRO A 142 12.42 -25.93 22.50
C PRO A 142 13.89 -25.65 22.81
N ASN A 143 14.47 -24.61 22.21
CA ASN A 143 15.64 -23.98 22.77
C ASN A 143 15.13 -22.72 23.49
N PRO A 144 15.22 -22.65 24.82
CA PRO A 144 14.58 -21.59 25.59
C PRO A 144 15.38 -20.31 25.42
N LEU A 145 14.99 -19.47 24.46
CA LEU A 145 15.12 -18.04 24.70
C LEU A 145 14.02 -17.67 25.72
N PRO A 146 14.33 -16.89 26.76
CA PRO A 146 13.33 -16.49 27.74
C PRO A 146 12.16 -15.83 27.00
N ARG A 147 10.96 -16.37 27.15
CA ARG A 147 9.74 -15.62 26.85
C ARG A 147 9.72 -14.47 27.85
N GLU A 148 10.20 -13.31 27.43
CA GLU A 148 9.94 -12.07 28.16
C GLU A 148 8.45 -11.75 27.93
N ASP A 149 7.68 -11.87 29.02
CA ASP A 149 6.28 -11.49 29.21
C ASP A 149 5.13 -12.48 28.89
N PRO A 150 4.31 -12.84 29.91
CA PRO A 150 3.07 -13.61 29.77
C PRO A 150 1.90 -12.85 29.12
N THR A 151 2.04 -11.55 28.83
CA THR A 151 0.97 -10.69 28.31
C THR A 151 0.89 -10.69 26.78
N ASP A 152 1.76 -11.46 26.13
CA ASP A 152 1.93 -11.52 24.68
C ASP A 152 0.86 -12.37 23.95
N GLU A 153 -0.37 -12.45 24.46
CA GLU A 153 -1.47 -13.11 23.73
C GLU A 153 -1.80 -12.37 22.42
N ALA A 154 -1.53 -11.05 22.36
CA ALA A 154 -1.60 -10.26 21.13
C ALA A 154 -0.50 -10.62 20.11
N SER A 155 0.60 -11.24 20.56
CA SER A 155 1.70 -11.69 19.70
C SER A 155 1.34 -12.94 18.90
N LEU A 156 0.22 -13.61 19.17
CA LEU A 156 -0.14 -14.85 18.47
C LEU A 156 -0.84 -14.62 17.11
N VAL A 157 -1.14 -13.36 16.76
CA VAL A 157 -1.95 -13.03 15.58
C VAL A 157 -1.06 -12.54 14.44
N ALA A 158 -0.88 -13.38 13.42
CA ALA A 158 -0.33 -12.91 12.15
C ALA A 158 -1.32 -11.95 11.49
N TYR A 159 -0.96 -10.67 11.37
CA TYR A 159 -1.76 -9.71 10.61
C TYR A 159 -1.62 -9.93 9.11
N ALA A 160 -2.59 -9.44 8.34
CA ALA A 160 -2.50 -9.38 6.89
C ALA A 160 -2.24 -7.94 6.44
N GLN A 161 -1.08 -7.71 5.84
CA GLN A 161 -0.69 -6.42 5.29
C GLN A 161 -0.96 -6.38 3.79
N ILE A 162 -1.69 -5.36 3.34
CA ILE A 162 -1.89 -5.11 1.92
C ILE A 162 -0.81 -4.13 1.46
N VAL A 163 0.00 -4.55 0.51
CA VAL A 163 1.12 -3.77 -0.04
C VAL A 163 0.83 -3.55 -1.53
N PHE A 164 0.64 -2.29 -1.91
CA PHE A 164 0.22 -1.96 -3.27
C PHE A 164 0.77 -0.62 -3.75
N LYS A 165 0.78 -0.45 -5.08
CA LYS A 165 1.05 0.84 -5.75
C LYS A 165 0.14 0.99 -6.95
N VAL A 166 -0.62 2.10 -6.98
CA VAL A 166 -1.45 2.52 -8.11
C VAL A 166 -0.83 3.79 -8.69
N PRO A 167 -0.43 3.82 -9.97
CA PRO A 167 0.11 5.03 -10.58
C PRO A 167 -0.98 6.09 -10.73
N SER A 168 -0.59 7.36 -10.56
CA SER A 168 -1.46 8.53 -10.79
C SER A 168 -2.78 8.50 -10.02
N PHE A 169 -2.78 7.94 -8.81
CA PHE A 169 -3.96 7.81 -7.97
C PHE A 169 -3.64 8.16 -6.52
N ALA A 170 -4.47 9.02 -5.92
CA ALA A 170 -4.42 9.34 -4.50
C ALA A 170 -5.76 8.98 -3.86
N VAL A 171 -5.71 8.16 -2.80
CA VAL A 171 -6.91 7.74 -2.05
C VAL A 171 -7.64 8.94 -1.41
N SER A 172 -6.89 10.01 -1.10
CA SER A 172 -7.42 11.28 -0.60
C SER A 172 -8.27 12.04 -1.63
N GLY A 173 -8.27 11.62 -2.90
CA GLY A 173 -8.83 12.40 -4.02
C GLY A 173 -7.96 13.59 -4.42
N LEU A 174 -6.79 13.78 -3.79
CA LEU A 174 -5.91 14.89 -4.13
C LEU A 174 -5.40 14.74 -5.56
N THR A 175 -5.69 15.74 -6.37
CA THR A 175 -5.15 15.87 -7.72
C THR A 175 -4.32 17.14 -7.82
N LEU A 176 -3.27 17.08 -8.64
CA LEU A 176 -2.49 18.24 -9.05
C LEU A 176 -2.87 18.53 -10.50
N ASP A 177 -3.38 19.74 -10.77
CA ASP A 177 -3.58 20.19 -12.14
C ASP A 177 -2.30 20.88 -12.64
N PRO A 178 -1.57 20.29 -13.60
CA PRO A 178 -0.35 20.90 -14.15
C PRO A 178 -0.61 22.26 -14.80
N LYS A 179 -1.84 22.56 -15.23
CA LYS A 179 -2.19 23.85 -15.84
C LYS A 179 -2.18 25.00 -14.83
N LEU A 180 -2.31 24.67 -13.54
CA LEU A 180 -2.25 25.63 -12.45
C LEU A 180 -0.83 25.87 -11.94
N VAL A 181 0.14 25.17 -12.53
CA VAL A 181 1.57 25.36 -12.28
C VAL A 181 2.08 26.48 -13.18
N GLU A 182 2.40 27.62 -12.57
CA GLU A 182 3.11 28.69 -13.26
C GLU A 182 4.61 28.62 -12.95
N VAL A 183 5.46 28.98 -13.91
CA VAL A 183 6.91 29.11 -13.71
C VAL A 183 7.28 30.53 -14.06
N MET A 184 8.00 31.20 -13.15
CA MET A 184 8.48 32.57 -13.36
C MET A 184 10.03 32.63 -13.46
N PRO A 185 10.61 33.51 -14.29
CA PRO A 185 9.98 34.09 -15.48
C PRO A 185 9.50 32.99 -16.43
N ILE A 186 8.55 33.32 -17.32
CA ILE A 186 7.99 32.38 -18.28
C ILE A 186 9.12 31.78 -19.11
N THR A 187 9.41 30.50 -18.88
CA THR A 187 10.44 29.74 -19.59
C THR A 187 9.81 28.47 -20.17
N LYS A 188 10.29 28.03 -21.33
CA LYS A 188 9.82 26.79 -21.97
C LYS A 188 10.39 25.55 -21.25
N CYS A 189 10.10 25.38 -19.97
CA CYS A 189 10.52 24.21 -19.22
C CYS A 189 9.42 23.14 -19.24
N LYS A 190 9.77 21.89 -19.57
CA LYS A 190 8.83 20.76 -19.49
C LYS A 190 8.70 20.33 -18.03
N VAL A 191 7.52 20.49 -17.46
CA VAL A 191 7.19 19.95 -16.14
C VAL A 191 6.74 18.50 -16.34
N ASN A 192 7.55 17.54 -15.89
CA ASN A 192 7.15 16.15 -15.81
C ASN A 192 6.51 15.94 -14.43
N THR A 193 5.27 15.45 -14.40
CA THR A 193 4.53 15.12 -13.17
C THR A 193 4.50 13.60 -12.98
#